data_AF-A0A127PH90-F1
#
_entry.id   AF-A0A127PH90-F1
#
_cell.length_a   1.000
_cell.length_b   1.000
_cell.length_c   1.000
_cell.angle_alpha   90.00
_cell.angle_beta   90.00
_cell.angle_gamma   90.00
#
_symmetry.space_group_name_H-M   'P 1'
#
loop_
_entity.id
_entity.type
_entity.pdbx_description
1 polymer ?
#
loop_
_entity_poly.entity_id
_entity_poly.type
_entity_poly.pdbx_seq_one_letter_code
_entity_poly.pdbx_strand_id
1 'polypeptide(L)' 'MVNLVMNNLLFFVPAAIAGVVLCGEVPVASKFARGSLRAVGAVCGALLALIILEAIPALL' A
#
# COMPACT_ATOMS: atom_id res chain seq x y z
N MET A 1 3.64 7.34 -15.39
CA MET A 1 3.00 7.04 -14.09
C MET A 1 1.76 6.16 -14.22
N VAL A 2 0.67 6.59 -14.89
CA VAL A 2 -0.58 5.78 -15.01
C VAL A 2 -0.36 4.43 -15.70
N ASN A 3 0.43 4.37 -16.78
CA ASN A 3 0.80 3.10 -17.44
C ASN A 3 1.61 2.15 -16.55
N LEU A 4 2.43 2.68 -15.63
CA LEU A 4 3.21 1.86 -14.71
C LEU A 4 2.29 1.15 -13.71
N VAL A 5 1.27 1.86 -13.21
CA VAL A 5 0.24 1.32 -12.32
C VAL A 5 -0.64 0.33 -13.06
N MET A 6 -1.16 0.68 -14.23
CA MET A 6 -2.06 -0.19 -15.02
C MET A 6 -1.39 -1.49 -15.48
N ASN A 7 -0.11 -1.46 -15.83
CA ASN A 7 0.61 -2.65 -16.25
C ASN A 7 1.11 -3.51 -15.07
N ASN A 8 1.21 -2.92 -13.87
CA ASN A 8 1.69 -3.60 -12.66
C ASN A 8 0.63 -3.66 -11.55
N LEU A 9 -0.66 -3.65 -11.93
CA LEU A 9 -1.78 -3.80 -11.00
C LEU A 9 -1.63 -5.04 -10.11
N LEU A 10 -1.05 -6.10 -10.68
CA LEU A 10 -0.79 -7.36 -9.98
C LEU A 10 0.20 -7.22 -8.81
N PHE A 11 1.08 -6.22 -8.84
CA PHE A 11 1.98 -5.88 -7.74
C PHE A 11 1.38 -4.84 -6.79
N PHE A 12 0.67 -3.87 -7.36
CA PHE A 12 0.10 -2.73 -6.62
C PHE A 12 -1.04 -3.15 -5.69
N VAL A 13 -1.95 -4.02 -6.17
CA VAL A 13 -3.12 -4.45 -5.39
C VAL A 13 -2.72 -5.25 -4.14
N PRO A 14 -1.85 -6.28 -4.22
CA PRO A 14 -1.40 -6.99 -3.02
C PRO A 14 -0.64 -6.10 -2.04
N ALA A 15 0.17 -5.16 -2.53
CA ALA A 15 0.93 -4.25 -1.67
C ALA A 15 0.01 -3.27 -0.90
N ALA A 16 -1.03 -2.75 -1.56
CA ALA A 16 -2.05 -1.94 -0.89
C ALA A 16 -2.82 -2.75 0.16
N ILE A 17 -3.21 -3.99 -0.16
CA ILE A 17 -3.88 -4.90 0.80
C ILE A 17 -2.95 -5.23 1.98
N ALA A 18 -1.66 -5.51 1.72
CA ALA A 18 -0.69 -5.75 2.77
C ALA A 18 -0.57 -4.55 3.71
N GLY A 19 -0.56 -3.32 3.18
CA GLY A 19 -0.60 -2.11 3.97
C GLY A 19 -1.86 -1.98 4.84
N VAL A 20 -3.04 -2.30 4.29
CA VAL A 20 -4.32 -2.34 5.04
C VAL A 20 -4.24 -3.34 6.19
N VAL A 21 -3.73 -4.54 5.94
CA VAL A 21 -3.66 -5.61 6.93
C VAL A 21 -2.67 -5.22 8.03
N LEU A 22 -1.45 -4.82 7.69
CA LEU A 22 -0.41 -4.45 8.65
C LEU A 22 -0.84 -3.32 9.59
N CYS A 23 -1.47 -2.26 9.05
CA CYS A 23 -1.98 -1.18 9.88
C CYS A 23 -3.35 -1.50 10.52
N GLY A 24 -4.06 -2.52 10.03
CA GLY A 24 -5.37 -2.94 10.51
C GLY A 24 -5.36 -3.84 11.74
N GLU A 25 -4.24 -4.51 12.00
CA GLU A 25 -4.00 -5.35 13.17
C GLU A 25 -3.71 -4.53 14.44
N VAL A 26 -3.44 -3.23 14.32
CA VAL A 26 -3.20 -2.36 15.48
C VAL A 26 -4.45 -2.33 16.37
N PRO A 27 -4.37 -2.75 17.64
CA PRO A 27 -5.52 -2.84 18.52
C PRO A 27 -5.93 -1.43 19.00
N VAL A 28 -6.84 -0.79 18.26
CA VAL A 28 -7.43 0.49 18.66
C VAL A 28 -8.87 0.27 19.13
N ALA A 29 -9.23 0.84 20.29
CA ALA A 29 -10.56 0.71 20.89
C ALA A 29 -11.64 1.46 20.09
N SER A 30 -11.27 2.54 19.38
CA SER A 30 -12.18 3.31 18.54
C SER A 30 -12.31 2.70 17.14
N LYS A 31 -13.55 2.45 16.70
CA LYS A 31 -13.85 1.97 15.33
C LYS A 31 -13.40 2.96 14.27
N PHE A 32 -13.51 4.26 14.57
CA PHE A 32 -13.12 5.33 13.65
C PHE A 32 -11.60 5.38 13.44
N ALA A 33 -10.84 5.26 14.53
CA ALA A 33 -9.39 5.23 14.49
C ALA A 33 -8.85 3.97 13.80
N ARG A 34 -9.53 2.82 13.96
CA ARG A 34 -9.17 1.59 13.23
C ARG A 34 -9.42 1.72 11.72
N GLY A 35 -10.53 2.36 11.33
CA GLY A 35 -10.85 2.64 9.94
C GLY A 35 -9.82 3.57 9.28
N SER A 36 -9.45 4.65 9.96
CA SER A 36 -8.42 5.57 9.45
C SER A 36 -7.04 4.91 9.36
N LEU A 37 -6.66 4.07 10.33
CA LEU A 37 -5.39 3.34 10.26
C LEU A 37 -5.31 2.39 9.06
N ARG A 38 -6.40 1.69 8.75
CA ARG A 38 -6.49 0.83 7.56
C ARG A 38 -6.40 1.62 6.26
N ALA A 39 -7.06 2.78 6.19
CA ALA A 39 -6.98 3.65 5.01
C ALA A 39 -5.57 4.21 4.83
N VAL A 40 -4.92 4.66 5.90
CA VAL A 40 -3.51 5.11 5.88
C VAL A 40 -2.60 3.96 5.47
N GLY A 41 -2.82 2.77 6.00
CA GLY A 41 -2.11 1.56 5.61
C GLY A 41 -2.24 1.25 4.12
N ALA A 42 -3.44 1.34 3.55
CA ALA A 42 -3.69 1.15 2.12
C ALA A 42 -2.87 2.12 1.27
N VAL A 43 -2.91 3.41 1.62
CA VAL A 43 -2.21 4.47 0.91
C VAL A 43 -0.70 4.30 1.05
N CYS A 44 -0.21 3.96 2.24
CA CYS A 44 1.22 3.76 2.49
C CYS A 44 1.75 2.53 1.74
N GLY A 45 1.00 1.42 1.75
CA GLY A 45 1.34 0.20 0.99
C GLY A 45 1.33 0.45 -0.52
N ALA A 46 0.37 1.21 -1.03
CA ALA A 46 0.31 1.64 -2.42
C ALA A 46 1.49 2.54 -2.81
N LEU A 47 1.86 3.51 -1.97
CA LEU A 47 3.01 4.38 -2.20
C LEU A 47 4.34 3.61 -2.17
N LEU A 48 4.50 2.69 -1.22
CA LEU A 48 5.67 1.80 -1.16
C LEU A 48 5.79 0.94 -2.43
N ALA A 49 4.68 0.44 -2.97
CA ALA A 49 4.69 -0.32 -4.21
C ALA A 49 5.24 0.51 -5.38
N LEU A 50 4.88 1.80 -5.48
CA LEU A 50 5.43 2.69 -6.50
C LEU A 50 6.93 2.92 -6.31
N ILE A 51 7.35 3.16 -5.08
CA ILE A 51 8.78 3.38 -4.77
C ILE A 51 9.59 2.13 -5.16
N ILE A 52 9.11 0.94 -4.80
CA ILE A 52 9.78 -0.32 -5.15
C ILE A 52 9.83 -0.49 -6.68
N LEU A 53 8.72 -0.24 -7.37
CA LEU A 53 8.63 -0.45 -8.81
C LEU A 53 9.51 0.52 -9.60
N GLU A 54 9.70 1.75 -9.12
CA GLU A 54 10.65 2.72 -9.66
C GLU A 54 12.10 2.45 -9.21
N ALA A 55 12.31 1.85 -8.03
CA ALA A 55 13.63 1.49 -7.54
C ALA A 55 14.24 0.29 -8.28
N ILE A 56 13.43 -0.68 -8.73
CA ILE A 56 13.90 -1.86 -9.49
C ILE A 56 14.75 -1.45 -10.71
N PRO A 57 14.28 -0.59 -11.64
CA PRO A 57 15.09 -0.17 -12.79
C PRO A 57 16.25 0.75 -12.41
N ALA A 58 16.23 1.38 -11.23
CA ALA A 58 17.36 2.19 -10.74
C ALA A 58 18.47 1.33 -10.07
N LEU A 59 18.14 0.11 -9.65
CA LEU A 59 19.07 -0.85 -9.04
C LEU A 59 19.76 -1.76 -10.06
N LEU A 60 19.26 -1.79 -11.30
CA LEU A 60 19.66 -2.69 -12.38
C LEU A 60 20.54 -1.93 -13.39
#